data_AF-A0A2B7ZH05-F1
#
_entry.id   AF-A0A2B7ZH05-F1
#
_cell.length_a   1.000
_cell.length_b   1.000
_cell.length_c   1.000
_cell.angle_alpha   90.00
_cell.angle_beta   90.00
_cell.angle_gamma   90.00
#
_symmetry.space_group_name_H-M   'P 1'
#
loop_
_entity.id
_entity.type
_entity.pdbx_description
1 polymer ?
#
loop_
_entity_poly.entity_id
_entity_poly.type
_entity_poly.pdbx_seq_one_letter_code
_entity_poly.pdbx_strand_id
1 'polypeptide(L)'
;MSPSSTSWLSPVWPYRYTSPTPEQLRERRELLTLRGEYAQLSTLILILMFSVHRFAASRGKGKGKGKGKGAKGPLTLSLSAWLDSPLMRGGAETRGQYLVATVWMVWLLGLSAWRTGDDYLHLTKSLAYTVLATIPFNLLLSPKLSPTTHPFNLICSHLLHLPQAHLTPYHRLFGRLVIPTLVSLHSFLYILFFVQNGLLEKRLNDADVQLGVVGFWVLAGLWGTSGWTRGRGNSTSRLKSGSMSKRTAYVIHVGLVMVLLGMAYFHVEYARRFVVQALVIYGVDVGSWVVKRIFRAGTGVSETLR
;
A
#
# COMPACT_ATOMS: atom_id res chain seq x y z
N MET A 1 45.02 -7.91 -2.43
CA MET A 1 44.40 -9.18 -2.02
C MET A 1 42.91 -9.07 -2.24
N SER A 2 42.42 -9.70 -3.31
CA SER A 2 41.00 -9.67 -3.68
C SER A 2 40.25 -10.65 -2.78
N PRO A 3 39.23 -10.24 -2.02
CA PRO A 3 38.40 -11.21 -1.33
C PRO A 3 37.59 -11.97 -2.38
N SER A 4 37.81 -13.28 -2.43
CA SER A 4 37.07 -14.24 -3.23
C SER A 4 35.59 -14.21 -2.82
N SER A 5 34.79 -13.49 -3.59
CA SER A 5 33.34 -13.41 -3.43
C SER A 5 32.68 -14.75 -3.78
N THR A 6 32.23 -15.44 -2.74
CA THR A 6 31.08 -16.38 -2.68
C THR A 6 30.41 -16.74 -4.02
N SER A 7 30.79 -17.90 -4.57
CA SER A 7 30.43 -18.39 -5.91
C SER A 7 29.02 -19.02 -6.06
N TRP A 8 28.29 -19.27 -4.98
CA TRP A 8 27.03 -20.06 -5.06
C TRP A 8 25.79 -19.25 -5.42
N LEU A 9 25.79 -17.92 -5.25
CA LEU A 9 24.65 -17.04 -5.58
C LEU A 9 24.74 -16.41 -6.98
N SER A 10 25.91 -16.47 -7.62
CA SER A 10 26.18 -15.83 -8.91
C SER A 10 25.24 -16.22 -10.06
N PRO A 11 24.70 -17.46 -10.17
CA PRO A 11 23.76 -17.78 -11.25
C PRO A 11 22.39 -17.11 -11.09
N VAL A 12 21.97 -16.79 -9.85
CA VAL A 12 20.61 -16.35 -9.52
C VAL A 12 20.55 -14.85 -9.22
N TRP A 13 21.67 -14.25 -8.83
CA TRP A 13 21.76 -12.83 -8.47
C TRP A 13 22.69 -12.07 -9.42
N PRO A 14 22.16 -11.49 -10.52
CA PRO A 14 22.98 -10.84 -11.54
C PRO A 14 23.47 -9.44 -11.15
N TYR A 15 23.08 -8.91 -9.98
CA TYR A 15 23.34 -7.52 -9.59
C TYR A 15 24.72 -7.33 -8.95
N ARG A 16 25.40 -6.25 -9.34
CA ARG A 16 26.76 -5.86 -8.99
C ARG A 16 26.81 -4.43 -8.43
N TYR A 17 27.87 -4.13 -7.69
CA TYR A 17 28.18 -2.76 -7.28
C TYR A 17 28.83 -2.01 -8.44
N THR A 18 28.17 -0.96 -8.90
CA THR A 18 28.59 -0.17 -10.06
C THR A 18 28.91 1.26 -9.66
N SER A 19 29.89 1.87 -10.33
CA SER A 19 30.27 3.28 -10.17
C SER A 19 29.82 4.05 -11.41
N PRO A 20 28.60 4.62 -11.42
CA PRO A 20 28.06 5.29 -12.60
C PRO A 20 28.74 6.61 -12.93
N THR A 21 28.81 6.94 -14.22
CA THR A 21 29.14 8.30 -14.66
C THR A 21 28.01 9.29 -14.30
N PRO A 22 28.26 10.61 -14.31
CA PRO A 22 27.22 11.62 -14.07
C PRO A 22 26.01 11.48 -15.01
N GLU A 23 26.25 11.13 -16.27
CA GLU A 23 25.22 10.91 -17.28
C GLU A 23 24.36 9.69 -16.93
N GLN A 24 25.00 8.59 -16.54
CA GLN A 24 24.30 7.38 -16.07
C GLN A 24 23.50 7.65 -14.79
N LEU A 25 24.01 8.48 -13.88
CA LEU A 25 23.27 8.90 -12.69
C LEU A 25 22.02 9.71 -13.05
N ARG A 26 22.10 10.57 -14.07
CA ARG A 26 20.93 11.31 -14.57
C ARG A 26 19.89 10.37 -15.16
N GLU A 27 20.31 9.43 -16.02
CA GLU A 27 19.43 8.41 -16.59
C GLU A 27 18.74 7.57 -15.50
N ARG A 28 19.49 7.16 -14.46
CA ARG A 28 18.91 6.45 -13.30
C ARG A 28 17.79 7.26 -12.63
N ARG A 29 17.96 8.57 -12.47
CA ARG A 29 16.94 9.43 -11.84
C ARG A 29 15.69 9.60 -12.71
N GLU A 30 15.89 9.76 -14.02
CA GLU A 30 14.78 9.81 -14.99
C GLU A 30 13.99 8.49 -14.96
N LEU A 31 14.68 7.35 -14.94
CA LEU A 31 14.05 6.04 -14.90
C LEU A 31 13.31 5.78 -13.58
N LEU A 32 13.87 6.20 -12.43
CA LEU A 32 13.17 6.14 -11.15
C LEU A 32 11.85 6.92 -11.22
N THR A 33 11.89 8.14 -11.73
CA THR A 33 10.69 8.99 -11.90
C THR A 33 9.65 8.29 -12.76
N LEU A 34 10.05 7.76 -13.92
CA LEU A 34 9.17 7.03 -14.83
C LEU A 34 8.51 5.82 -14.17
N ARG A 35 9.27 5.04 -13.38
CA ARG A 35 8.74 3.87 -12.66
C ARG A 35 7.69 4.26 -11.62
N GLY A 36 7.91 5.36 -10.89
CA GLY A 36 6.90 5.88 -9.96
C GLY A 36 5.64 6.31 -10.69
N GLU A 37 5.77 7.00 -11.82
CA GLU A 37 4.62 7.40 -12.65
C GLU A 37 3.86 6.19 -13.21
N TYR A 38 4.57 5.17 -13.68
CA TYR A 38 3.96 3.92 -14.10
C TYR A 38 3.23 3.20 -12.96
N ALA A 39 3.78 3.20 -11.75
CA ALA A 39 3.08 2.66 -10.58
C ALA A 39 1.78 3.44 -10.28
N GLN A 40 1.81 4.77 -10.37
CA GLN A 40 0.62 5.60 -10.17
C GLN A 40 -0.44 5.39 -11.27
N LEU A 41 -0.04 5.40 -12.54
CA LEU A 41 -0.92 5.17 -13.68
C LEU A 41 -1.53 3.76 -13.65
N SER A 42 -0.71 2.75 -13.31
CA SER A 42 -1.17 1.37 -13.16
C SER A 42 -2.26 1.25 -12.10
N THR A 43 -2.18 2.03 -11.01
CA THR A 43 -3.22 2.05 -9.97
C THR A 43 -4.55 2.59 -10.51
N LEU A 44 -4.50 3.68 -11.28
CA LEU A 44 -5.70 4.26 -11.91
C LEU A 44 -6.32 3.29 -12.91
N ILE A 45 -5.49 2.62 -13.71
CA ILE A 45 -5.94 1.60 -14.66
C ILE A 45 -6.62 0.44 -13.93
N LEU A 46 -6.05 -0.06 -12.83
CA LEU A 46 -6.66 -1.14 -12.04
C LEU A 46 -8.01 -0.74 -11.45
N ILE A 47 -8.14 0.49 -10.93
CA ILE A 47 -9.41 1.02 -10.42
C ILE A 47 -10.44 1.07 -11.55
N LEU A 48 -10.05 1.56 -12.73
CA LEU A 48 -10.93 1.63 -13.90
C LEU A 48 -11.36 0.24 -14.38
N MET A 49 -10.42 -0.71 -14.48
CA MET A 49 -10.72 -2.09 -14.86
C MET A 49 -11.69 -2.74 -13.87
N PHE A 50 -11.49 -2.54 -12.56
CA PHE A 50 -12.37 -3.07 -11.54
C PHE A 50 -13.78 -2.47 -11.61
N SER A 51 -13.88 -1.15 -11.89
CA SER A 51 -15.13 -0.45 -12.17
C SER A 51 -15.87 -1.05 -13.36
N VAL A 52 -15.21 -1.19 -14.51
CA VAL A 52 -15.80 -1.73 -15.75
C VAL A 52 -16.28 -3.17 -15.54
N HIS A 53 -15.46 -4.02 -14.91
CA HIS A 53 -15.83 -5.40 -14.60
C HIS A 53 -17.09 -5.46 -13.74
N ARG A 54 -17.16 -4.63 -12.68
CA ARG A 54 -18.33 -4.59 -11.79
C ARG A 54 -19.58 -4.08 -12.51
N PHE A 55 -19.43 -3.03 -13.32
CA PHE A 55 -20.53 -2.49 -14.10
C PHE A 55 -21.10 -3.54 -15.06
N ALA A 56 -20.24 -4.25 -15.79
CA ALA A 56 -20.65 -5.35 -16.68
C ALA A 56 -21.34 -6.49 -15.89
N ALA A 57 -20.80 -6.90 -14.74
CA ALA A 57 -21.39 -7.93 -13.90
C ALA A 57 -22.76 -7.53 -13.33
N SER A 58 -22.95 -6.25 -12.96
CA SER A 58 -24.22 -5.74 -12.44
C SER A 58 -25.32 -5.74 -13.50
N ARG A 59 -25.00 -5.40 -14.75
CA ARG A 59 -25.93 -5.47 -15.89
C ARG A 59 -26.30 -6.90 -16.26
N GLY A 60 -25.36 -7.84 -16.14
CA GLY A 60 -25.61 -9.27 -16.37
C GLY A 60 -26.60 -9.90 -15.37
N LYS A 61 -26.64 -9.41 -14.12
CA LYS A 61 -27.62 -9.87 -13.11
C LYS A 61 -29.04 -9.33 -13.36
N GLY A 62 -29.17 -8.14 -13.97
CA GLY A 62 -30.47 -7.51 -14.26
C GLY A 62 -31.24 -8.14 -15.44
N LYS A 63 -30.55 -8.72 -16.41
CA LYS A 63 -31.17 -9.35 -17.61
C LYS A 63 -31.58 -10.82 -17.42
N GLY A 64 -31.23 -11.44 -16.29
CA GLY A 64 -31.35 -12.89 -16.06
C GLY A 64 -32.60 -13.36 -15.30
N LYS A 65 -33.65 -12.55 -15.17
CA LYS A 65 -34.93 -12.98 -14.56
C LYS A 65 -35.94 -13.57 -15.57
N GLY A 66 -35.60 -13.62 -16.86
CA GLY A 66 -36.42 -14.24 -17.89
C GLY A 66 -35.59 -15.11 -18.83
N LYS A 67 -35.84 -16.42 -18.79
CA LYS A 67 -35.40 -17.46 -19.73
C LYS A 67 -33.91 -17.65 -19.97
N GLY A 68 -33.42 -18.82 -19.56
CA GLY A 68 -32.18 -19.43 -20.05
C GLY A 68 -31.17 -19.68 -18.94
N LYS A 69 -31.13 -20.93 -18.45
CA LYS A 69 -29.97 -21.50 -17.75
C LYS A 69 -28.78 -21.50 -18.72
N GLY A 70 -28.14 -20.35 -18.90
CA GLY A 70 -26.87 -20.25 -19.61
C GLY A 70 -25.82 -20.98 -18.80
N ALA A 71 -25.28 -22.06 -19.38
CA ALA A 71 -24.28 -22.94 -18.81
C ALA A 71 -23.01 -22.17 -18.40
N LYS A 72 -22.98 -21.62 -17.19
CA LYS A 72 -21.72 -21.38 -16.50
C LYS A 72 -21.23 -22.75 -16.04
N GLY A 73 -20.21 -23.29 -16.70
CA GLY A 73 -19.67 -24.61 -16.38
C GLY A 73 -19.31 -24.72 -14.89
N PRO A 74 -19.42 -25.92 -14.28
CA PRO A 74 -19.23 -26.13 -12.83
C PRO A 74 -17.92 -25.55 -12.30
N LEU A 75 -16.87 -25.52 -13.13
CA LEU A 75 -15.56 -24.95 -12.81
C LEU A 75 -15.58 -23.43 -12.58
N THR A 76 -16.35 -22.67 -13.35
CA THR A 76 -16.40 -21.18 -13.24
C THR A 76 -17.13 -20.71 -11.99
N LEU A 77 -18.19 -21.43 -11.60
CA LEU A 77 -18.91 -21.19 -10.35
C LEU A 77 -18.06 -21.59 -9.14
N SER A 78 -17.34 -22.71 -9.25
CA SER A 78 -16.40 -23.17 -8.22
C SER A 78 -15.25 -22.18 -7.99
N LEU A 79 -14.64 -21.64 -9.06
CA LEU A 79 -13.55 -20.67 -8.95
C LEU A 79 -14.00 -19.33 -8.36
N SER A 80 -15.16 -18.79 -8.79
CA SER A 80 -15.69 -17.55 -8.22
C SER A 80 -16.01 -17.73 -6.73
N ALA A 81 -16.67 -18.82 -6.36
CA ALA A 81 -16.96 -19.13 -4.97
C ALA A 81 -15.68 -19.30 -4.13
N TRP A 82 -14.64 -19.91 -4.72
CA TRP A 82 -13.33 -20.03 -4.08
C TRP A 82 -12.65 -18.67 -3.88
N LEU A 83 -12.68 -17.78 -4.88
CA LEU A 83 -12.09 -16.44 -4.78
C LEU A 83 -12.81 -15.55 -3.76
N ASP A 84 -14.13 -15.69 -3.64
CA ASP A 84 -14.94 -14.94 -2.68
C ASP A 84 -14.84 -15.49 -1.24
N SER A 85 -14.30 -16.70 -1.07
CA SER A 85 -14.10 -17.28 0.26
C SER A 85 -12.95 -16.60 1.02
N PRO A 86 -13.00 -16.53 2.37
CA PRO A 86 -11.92 -15.97 3.17
C PRO A 86 -10.68 -16.88 3.12
N LEU A 87 -9.48 -16.28 3.09
CA LEU A 87 -8.22 -17.04 3.08
C LEU A 87 -8.01 -17.81 4.39
N MET A 88 -8.29 -17.15 5.52
CA MET A 88 -8.18 -17.71 6.86
C MET A 88 -9.55 -17.72 7.56
N ARG A 89 -9.79 -18.70 8.45
CA ARG A 89 -11.03 -18.78 9.22
C ARG A 89 -11.22 -17.50 10.05
N GLY A 90 -12.33 -16.80 9.85
CA GLY A 90 -12.61 -15.50 10.49
C GLY A 90 -11.84 -14.31 9.92
N GLY A 91 -11.20 -14.45 8.75
CA GLY A 91 -10.56 -13.35 8.04
C GLY A 91 -11.56 -12.39 7.41
N ALA A 92 -11.26 -11.09 7.45
CA ALA A 92 -12.10 -10.05 6.84
C ALA A 92 -11.86 -9.87 5.33
N GLU A 93 -10.79 -10.46 4.79
CA GLU A 93 -10.38 -10.36 3.39
C GLU A 93 -10.55 -11.69 2.64
N THR A 94 -10.93 -11.62 1.36
CA THR A 94 -11.17 -12.78 0.49
C THR A 94 -9.90 -13.25 -0.23
N ARG A 95 -9.87 -14.50 -0.70
CA ARG A 95 -8.74 -15.04 -1.48
C ARG A 95 -8.47 -14.23 -2.74
N GLY A 96 -9.51 -13.76 -3.42
CA GLY A 96 -9.39 -12.88 -4.57
C GLY A 96 -8.72 -11.54 -4.25
N GLN A 97 -9.01 -10.96 -3.08
CA GLN A 97 -8.35 -9.72 -2.64
C GLN A 97 -6.86 -9.93 -2.37
N TYR A 98 -6.49 -11.04 -1.73
CA TYR A 98 -5.09 -11.43 -1.55
C TYR A 98 -4.38 -11.64 -2.89
N LEU A 99 -5.03 -12.33 -3.84
CA LEU A 99 -4.47 -12.55 -5.18
C LEU A 99 -4.18 -11.22 -5.88
N VAL A 100 -5.11 -10.28 -5.85
CA VAL A 100 -4.91 -8.93 -6.42
C VAL A 100 -3.75 -8.21 -5.74
N ALA A 101 -3.65 -8.27 -4.40
CA ALA A 101 -2.53 -7.66 -3.68
C ALA A 101 -1.18 -8.30 -4.01
N THR A 102 -1.12 -9.62 -4.18
CA THR A 102 0.09 -10.33 -4.59
C THR A 102 0.47 -9.99 -6.02
N VAL A 103 -0.48 -10.00 -6.96
CA VAL A 103 -0.24 -9.58 -8.35
C VAL A 103 0.27 -8.14 -8.40
N TRP A 104 -0.31 -7.25 -7.59
CA TRP A 104 0.16 -5.87 -7.46
C TRP A 104 1.59 -5.79 -6.93
N MET A 105 1.93 -6.57 -5.89
CA MET A 105 3.30 -6.63 -5.36
C MET A 105 4.30 -7.12 -6.41
N VAL A 106 3.96 -8.19 -7.16
CA VAL A 106 4.78 -8.71 -8.25
C VAL A 106 4.96 -7.66 -9.36
N TRP A 107 3.90 -6.92 -9.69
CA TRP A 107 3.98 -5.81 -10.65
C TRP A 107 4.95 -4.72 -10.19
N LEU A 108 4.89 -4.29 -8.92
CA LEU A 108 5.82 -3.28 -8.38
C LEU A 108 7.27 -3.79 -8.33
N LEU A 109 7.48 -5.08 -7.98
CA LEU A 109 8.80 -5.71 -8.07
C LEU A 109 9.31 -5.72 -9.52
N GLY A 110 8.45 -6.08 -10.46
CA GLY A 110 8.75 -6.06 -11.90
C GLY A 110 9.12 -4.67 -12.39
N LEU A 111 8.33 -3.64 -12.05
CA LEU A 111 8.67 -2.24 -12.35
C LEU A 111 10.00 -1.84 -11.71
N SER A 112 10.29 -2.33 -10.51
CA SER A 112 11.53 -1.99 -9.81
C SER A 112 12.77 -2.56 -10.49
N ALA A 113 12.66 -3.76 -11.08
CA ALA A 113 13.72 -4.44 -11.81
C ALA A 113 13.80 -4.05 -13.30
N TRP A 114 12.68 -3.60 -13.89
CA TRP A 114 12.59 -3.27 -15.32
C TRP A 114 13.59 -2.18 -15.72
N ARG A 115 14.51 -2.51 -16.64
CA ARG A 115 15.61 -1.63 -17.11
C ARG A 115 16.62 -1.22 -16.01
N THR A 116 16.74 -1.98 -14.94
CA THR A 116 17.78 -1.75 -13.92
C THR A 116 19.16 -2.23 -14.37
N GLY A 117 19.22 -3.19 -15.29
CA GLY A 117 20.46 -3.85 -15.68
C GLY A 117 20.99 -4.71 -14.52
N ASP A 118 22.30 -4.69 -14.34
CA ASP A 118 23.00 -5.37 -13.25
C ASP A 118 23.25 -4.44 -12.05
N ASP A 119 22.66 -3.24 -11.97
CA ASP A 119 23.00 -2.32 -10.88
C ASP A 119 22.21 -2.57 -9.59
N TYR A 120 22.92 -3.05 -8.57
CA TYR A 120 22.38 -3.36 -7.25
C TYR A 120 21.75 -2.16 -6.55
N LEU A 121 22.42 -1.00 -6.57
CA LEU A 121 21.96 0.17 -5.82
C LEU A 121 20.77 0.83 -6.52
N HIS A 122 20.72 0.79 -7.85
CA HIS A 122 19.55 1.25 -8.58
C HIS A 122 18.34 0.36 -8.34
N LEU A 123 18.48 -0.98 -8.29
CA LEU A 123 17.38 -1.86 -7.89
C LEU A 123 16.85 -1.48 -6.51
N THR A 124 17.76 -1.32 -5.55
CA THR A 124 17.43 -1.04 -4.16
C THR A 124 16.68 0.29 -4.02
N LYS A 125 17.12 1.34 -4.71
CA LYS A 125 16.42 2.64 -4.74
C LYS A 125 15.07 2.55 -5.45
N SER A 126 15.00 1.76 -6.53
CA SER A 126 13.79 1.55 -7.32
C SER A 126 12.67 0.92 -6.50
N LEU A 127 12.99 -0.07 -5.66
CA LEU A 127 12.03 -0.68 -4.73
C LEU A 127 11.38 0.34 -3.80
N ALA A 128 12.18 1.23 -3.20
CA ALA A 128 11.65 2.31 -2.36
C ALA A 128 10.80 3.30 -3.16
N TYR A 129 11.24 3.65 -4.38
CA TYR A 129 10.53 4.64 -5.18
C TYR A 129 9.15 4.14 -5.64
N THR A 130 9.04 2.89 -6.10
CA THR A 130 7.77 2.29 -6.54
C THR A 130 6.80 2.07 -5.38
N VAL A 131 7.29 1.67 -4.19
CA VAL A 131 6.43 1.54 -3.01
C VAL A 131 5.96 2.90 -2.49
N LEU A 132 6.81 3.93 -2.48
CA LEU A 132 6.43 5.30 -2.11
C LEU A 132 5.35 5.85 -3.05
N ALA A 133 5.45 5.57 -4.36
CA ALA A 133 4.44 5.95 -5.34
C ALA A 133 3.04 5.35 -5.05
N THR A 134 2.98 4.23 -4.31
CA THR A 134 1.73 3.58 -3.90
C THR A 134 1.08 4.27 -2.70
N ILE A 135 1.83 5.01 -1.87
CA ILE A 135 1.33 5.60 -0.62
C ILE A 135 0.14 6.55 -0.83
N PRO A 136 0.17 7.52 -1.78
CA PRO A 136 -0.97 8.41 -2.01
C PRO A 136 -2.27 7.64 -2.32
N PHE A 137 -2.17 6.61 -3.17
CA PHE A 137 -3.30 5.76 -3.50
C PHE A 137 -3.74 4.89 -2.33
N ASN A 138 -2.81 4.40 -1.52
CA ASN A 138 -3.16 3.67 -0.31
C ASN A 138 -4.00 4.53 0.64
N LEU A 139 -3.74 5.85 0.71
CA LEU A 139 -4.60 6.79 1.42
C LEU A 139 -5.95 7.01 0.71
N LEU A 140 -6.02 7.06 -0.62
CA LEU A 140 -7.30 7.11 -1.33
C LEU A 140 -8.20 5.90 -1.01
N LEU A 141 -7.62 4.72 -0.87
CA LEU A 141 -8.32 3.49 -0.53
C LEU A 141 -8.75 3.41 0.96
N SER A 142 -8.23 4.29 1.83
CA SER A 142 -8.55 4.29 3.26
C SER A 142 -10.01 4.70 3.53
N PRO A 143 -10.61 4.26 4.65
CA PRO A 143 -11.88 4.80 5.11
C PRO A 143 -11.83 6.33 5.19
N LYS A 144 -12.91 6.99 4.76
CA LYS A 144 -13.02 8.45 4.74
C LYS A 144 -13.75 8.95 5.99
N LEU A 145 -13.29 10.08 6.53
CA LEU A 145 -13.95 10.76 7.65
C LEU A 145 -15.35 11.21 7.27
N SER A 146 -15.55 11.64 6.01
CA SER A 146 -16.87 11.96 5.48
C SER A 146 -17.16 11.23 4.16
N PRO A 147 -17.76 10.03 4.21
CA PRO A 147 -18.08 9.27 3.01
C PRO A 147 -19.05 9.99 2.06
N THR A 148 -19.90 10.87 2.58
CA THR A 148 -20.97 11.53 1.81
C THR A 148 -20.56 12.84 1.17
N THR A 149 -19.45 13.44 1.57
CA THR A 149 -18.98 14.73 1.02
C THR A 149 -17.61 14.66 0.37
N HIS A 150 -16.85 13.58 0.58
CA HIS A 150 -15.53 13.45 -0.01
C HIS A 150 -15.62 13.28 -1.54
N PRO A 151 -14.95 14.14 -2.34
CA PRO A 151 -15.08 14.14 -3.81
C PRO A 151 -14.66 12.82 -4.45
N PHE A 152 -13.53 12.24 -4.03
CA PHE A 152 -13.10 10.92 -4.50
C PHE A 152 -14.13 9.81 -4.24
N ASN A 153 -14.72 9.72 -3.03
CA ASN A 153 -15.71 8.68 -2.76
C ASN A 153 -16.99 8.92 -3.57
N LEU A 154 -17.38 10.17 -3.80
CA LEU A 154 -18.50 10.49 -4.69
C LEU A 154 -18.21 10.05 -6.13
N ILE A 155 -17.04 10.36 -6.68
CA ILE A 155 -16.64 9.91 -8.02
C ILE A 155 -16.61 8.37 -8.08
N CYS A 156 -15.96 7.72 -7.12
CA CYS A 156 -15.86 6.27 -7.10
C CYS A 156 -17.24 5.60 -6.97
N SER A 157 -18.11 6.10 -6.10
CA SER A 157 -19.43 5.51 -5.88
C SER A 157 -20.41 5.79 -7.02
N HIS A 158 -20.49 7.03 -7.51
CA HIS A 158 -21.45 7.44 -8.52
C HIS A 158 -20.99 7.15 -9.95
N LEU A 159 -19.73 7.46 -10.28
CA LEU A 159 -19.21 7.27 -11.64
C LEU A 159 -18.65 5.85 -11.83
N LEU A 160 -17.85 5.38 -10.88
CA LEU A 160 -17.15 4.10 -11.01
C LEU A 160 -17.92 2.91 -10.38
N HIS A 161 -19.06 3.15 -9.73
CA HIS A 161 -19.84 2.11 -9.04
C HIS A 161 -19.03 1.32 -7.98
N LEU A 162 -17.98 1.93 -7.44
CA LEU A 162 -17.04 1.39 -6.44
C LEU A 162 -17.23 2.11 -5.09
N PRO A 163 -18.14 1.66 -4.23
CA PRO A 163 -18.27 2.23 -2.89
C PRO A 163 -17.04 1.90 -2.03
N GLN A 164 -16.73 2.78 -1.07
CA GLN A 164 -15.58 2.67 -0.17
C GLN A 164 -15.39 1.31 0.51
N ALA A 165 -16.48 0.59 0.78
CA ALA A 165 -16.45 -0.74 1.39
C ALA A 165 -15.67 -1.77 0.55
N HIS A 166 -15.65 -1.62 -0.78
CA HIS A 166 -14.86 -2.49 -1.66
C HIS A 166 -13.38 -2.06 -1.77
N LEU A 167 -13.07 -0.79 -1.50
CA LEU A 167 -11.71 -0.26 -1.60
C LEU A 167 -10.90 -0.49 -0.31
N THR A 168 -11.57 -0.41 0.84
CA THR A 168 -10.94 -0.52 2.16
C THR A 168 -10.17 -1.83 2.40
N PRO A 169 -10.62 -3.01 1.93
CA PRO A 169 -9.83 -4.24 2.03
C PRO A 169 -8.47 -4.14 1.34
N TYR A 170 -8.39 -3.45 0.20
CA TYR A 170 -7.13 -3.23 -0.52
C TYR A 170 -6.19 -2.28 0.24
N HIS A 171 -6.72 -1.22 0.87
CA HIS A 171 -5.92 -0.39 1.79
C HIS A 171 -5.25 -1.22 2.89
N ARG A 172 -6.00 -2.15 3.51
CA ARG A 172 -5.47 -3.03 4.55
C ARG A 172 -4.43 -4.00 4.00
N LEU A 173 -4.68 -4.63 2.85
CA LEU A 173 -3.73 -5.58 2.25
C LEU A 173 -2.46 -4.89 1.75
N PHE A 174 -2.56 -3.71 1.14
CA PHE A 174 -1.39 -2.95 0.71
C PHE A 174 -0.57 -2.48 1.91
N GLY A 175 -1.22 -1.94 2.94
CA GLY A 175 -0.55 -1.52 4.18
C GLY A 175 0.06 -2.66 5.01
N ARG A 176 -0.46 -3.88 4.88
CA ARG A 176 0.01 -5.05 5.66
C ARG A 176 0.99 -5.96 4.91
N LEU A 177 0.85 -6.07 3.59
CA LEU A 177 1.64 -6.99 2.77
C LEU A 177 2.56 -6.21 1.84
N VAL A 178 1.99 -5.45 0.91
CA VAL A 178 2.76 -4.87 -0.20
C VAL A 178 3.80 -3.86 0.29
N ILE A 179 3.37 -2.86 1.07
CA ILE A 179 4.26 -1.78 1.53
C ILE A 179 5.33 -2.33 2.49
N PRO A 180 5.00 -3.08 3.56
CA PRO A 180 6.01 -3.63 4.45
C PRO A 180 7.00 -4.55 3.75
N THR A 181 6.56 -5.42 2.84
CA THR A 181 7.46 -6.36 2.15
C THR A 181 8.47 -5.62 1.27
N LEU A 182 8.04 -4.64 0.47
CA LEU A 182 8.95 -3.89 -0.40
C LEU A 182 9.91 -3.00 0.39
N VAL A 183 9.43 -2.34 1.46
CA VAL A 183 10.28 -1.53 2.35
C VAL A 183 11.29 -2.40 3.10
N SER A 184 10.89 -3.60 3.54
CA SER A 184 11.81 -4.57 4.17
C SER A 184 12.88 -5.03 3.19
N LEU A 185 12.50 -5.33 1.94
CA LEU A 185 13.46 -5.73 0.92
C LEU A 185 14.46 -4.60 0.63
N HIS A 186 13.98 -3.35 0.48
CA HIS A 186 14.84 -2.17 0.34
C HIS A 186 15.83 -2.03 1.51
N SER A 187 15.34 -2.14 2.74
CA SER A 187 16.15 -2.01 3.96
C SER A 187 17.19 -3.13 4.05
N PHE A 188 16.78 -4.36 3.77
CA PHE A 188 17.65 -5.53 3.77
C PHE A 188 18.79 -5.42 2.76
N LEU A 189 18.48 -5.00 1.52
CA LEU A 189 19.50 -4.82 0.49
C LEU A 189 20.49 -3.70 0.84
N TYR A 190 20.02 -2.59 1.43
CA TYR A 190 20.93 -1.53 1.89
C TYR A 190 21.84 -1.99 3.04
N ILE A 191 21.31 -2.72 4.03
CA ILE A 191 22.11 -3.27 5.13
C ILE A 191 23.15 -4.24 4.58
N LEU A 192 22.78 -5.12 3.66
CA LEU A 192 23.70 -6.06 3.03
C LEU A 192 24.83 -5.32 2.28
N PHE A 193 24.50 -4.27 1.54
CA PHE A 193 25.48 -3.40 0.89
C PHE A 193 26.43 -2.75 1.91
N PHE A 194 25.91 -2.20 3.01
CA PHE A 194 26.73 -1.56 4.03
C PHE A 194 27.67 -2.54 4.73
N VAL A 195 27.21 -3.76 5.04
CA VAL A 195 28.04 -4.82 5.63
C VAL A 195 29.16 -5.23 4.68
N GLN A 196 28.81 -5.53 3.42
CA GLN A 196 29.79 -6.03 2.44
C GLN A 196 30.88 -5.01 2.09
N ASN A 197 30.61 -3.72 2.22
CA ASN A 197 31.56 -2.65 1.93
C ASN A 197 32.22 -2.07 3.21
N GLY A 198 31.96 -2.63 4.40
CA GLY A 198 32.52 -2.14 5.66
C GLY A 198 32.03 -0.73 6.04
N LEU A 199 30.86 -0.32 5.56
CA LEU A 199 30.30 1.03 5.73
C LEU A 199 29.24 1.09 6.84
N LEU A 200 28.90 -0.04 7.48
CA LEU A 200 27.74 -0.13 8.38
C LEU A 200 27.79 0.88 9.54
N GLU A 201 28.89 0.92 10.29
CA GLU A 201 29.03 1.82 11.44
C GLU A 201 28.93 3.29 11.02
N LYS A 202 29.65 3.65 9.95
CA LYS A 202 29.61 5.01 9.40
C LYS A 202 28.17 5.39 9.00
N ARG A 203 27.52 4.54 8.20
CA ARG A 203 26.21 4.84 7.63
C ARG A 203 25.10 4.83 8.68
N LEU A 204 25.18 4.02 9.74
CA LEU A 204 24.21 4.06 10.83
C LEU A 204 24.26 5.35 11.65
N ASN A 205 25.38 6.08 11.61
CA ASN A 205 25.51 7.40 12.22
C ASN A 205 25.01 8.53 11.31
N ASP A 206 24.73 8.27 10.03
CA ASP A 206 24.17 9.25 9.12
C ASP A 206 22.66 9.43 9.39
N ALA A 207 22.21 10.69 9.43
CA ALA A 207 20.83 11.05 9.79
C ALA A 207 19.79 10.45 8.83
N ASP A 208 20.11 10.34 7.53
CA ASP A 208 19.21 9.73 6.54
C ASP A 208 18.93 8.26 6.87
N VAL A 209 19.95 7.49 7.23
CA VAL A 209 19.81 6.08 7.60
C VAL A 209 19.04 5.92 8.91
N GLN A 210 19.31 6.77 9.92
CA GLN A 210 18.58 6.74 11.19
C GLN A 210 17.08 6.98 11.00
N LEU A 211 16.71 7.97 10.17
CA LEU A 211 15.31 8.21 9.79
C LEU A 211 14.68 6.99 9.11
N GLY A 212 15.44 6.31 8.25
CA GLY A 212 15.00 5.08 7.60
C GLY A 212 14.74 3.95 8.60
N VAL A 213 15.65 3.73 9.55
CA VAL A 213 15.52 2.72 10.62
C VAL A 213 14.33 3.01 11.52
N VAL A 214 14.17 4.25 11.98
CA VAL A 214 13.02 4.65 12.80
C VAL A 214 11.72 4.50 12.01
N GLY A 215 11.70 4.93 10.74
CA GLY A 215 10.56 4.76 9.84
C GLY A 215 10.16 3.29 9.66
N PHE A 216 11.13 2.38 9.55
CA PHE A 216 10.88 0.94 9.49
C PHE A 216 10.18 0.42 10.76
N TRP A 217 10.61 0.86 11.94
CA TRP A 217 9.96 0.50 13.21
C TRP A 217 8.56 1.08 13.35
N VAL A 218 8.34 2.32 12.90
CA VAL A 218 6.99 2.93 12.84
C VAL A 218 6.08 2.11 11.92
N LEU A 219 6.57 1.66 10.77
CA LEU A 219 5.84 0.79 9.84
C LEU A 219 5.50 -0.57 10.48
N ALA A 220 6.42 -1.16 11.25
CA ALA A 220 6.14 -2.36 12.03
C ALA A 220 5.06 -2.12 13.11
N GLY A 221 5.08 -0.95 13.75
CA GLY A 221 4.04 -0.52 14.69
C GLY A 221 2.66 -0.40 14.04
N LEU A 222 2.59 0.16 12.82
CA LEU A 222 1.34 0.22 12.03
C LEU A 222 0.76 -1.18 11.77
N TRP A 223 1.60 -2.17 11.51
CA TRP A 223 1.15 -3.55 11.39
C TRP A 223 0.52 -4.07 12.69
N GLY A 224 1.12 -3.76 13.84
CA GLY A 224 0.61 -4.08 15.18
C GLY A 224 -0.77 -3.48 15.49
N THR A 225 -1.06 -2.26 15.04
CA THR A 225 -2.37 -1.62 15.25
C THR A 225 -3.55 -2.42 14.69
N SER A 226 -3.31 -3.22 13.64
CA SER A 226 -4.33 -4.10 13.05
C SER A 226 -4.69 -5.29 13.95
N GLY A 227 -3.77 -5.75 14.79
CA GLY A 227 -3.97 -6.82 15.76
C GLY A 227 -4.73 -6.37 17.01
N TRP A 228 -4.54 -5.13 17.46
CA TRP A 228 -5.12 -4.60 18.70
C TRP A 228 -6.65 -4.47 18.68
N THR A 229 -7.26 -4.41 17.50
CA THR A 229 -8.73 -4.38 17.36
C THR A 229 -9.36 -5.78 17.28
N ARG A 230 -8.56 -6.84 17.18
CA ARG A 230 -8.99 -8.23 16.98
C ARG A 230 -9.16 -8.98 18.31
N GLY A 231 -9.64 -8.29 19.36
CA GLY A 231 -9.88 -8.86 20.68
C GLY A 231 -11.35 -9.26 20.89
N ARG A 232 -11.84 -10.34 20.25
CA ARG A 232 -13.00 -11.14 20.71
C ARG A 232 -13.20 -12.43 19.89
N GLY A 233 -12.24 -13.35 19.92
CA GLY A 233 -12.43 -14.69 19.37
C GLY A 233 -11.60 -15.68 20.17
N ASN A 234 -12.25 -16.62 20.84
CA ASN A 234 -11.69 -17.69 21.67
C ASN A 234 -10.28 -18.11 21.26
N SER A 235 -9.30 -17.86 22.12
CA SER A 235 -8.27 -18.86 22.47
C SER A 235 -7.38 -18.38 23.61
N THR A 236 -7.28 -19.25 24.58
CA THR A 236 -6.32 -19.37 25.68
C THR A 236 -4.87 -19.04 25.29
N SER A 237 -4.38 -17.85 25.64
CA SER A 237 -2.97 -17.65 26.02
C SER A 237 -2.76 -16.30 26.74
N ARG A 238 -1.84 -16.32 27.71
CA ARG A 238 -1.62 -15.33 28.78
C ARG A 238 -0.94 -14.04 28.29
N LEU A 239 -1.61 -13.22 27.48
CA LEU A 239 -1.32 -11.78 27.46
C LEU A 239 -2.62 -10.98 27.43
N LYS A 240 -2.99 -10.45 28.61
CA LYS A 240 -4.02 -9.42 28.82
C LYS A 240 -3.58 -8.11 28.14
N SER A 241 -3.42 -8.07 26.82
CA SER A 241 -3.31 -6.78 26.14
C SER A 241 -4.72 -6.22 26.01
N GLY A 242 -5.02 -5.18 26.78
CA GLY A 242 -6.32 -4.53 26.82
C GLY A 242 -6.82 -4.21 25.40
N SER A 243 -8.04 -4.65 25.11
CA SER A 243 -8.74 -4.31 23.87
C SER A 243 -8.88 -2.80 23.79
N MET A 244 -8.15 -2.17 22.87
CA MET A 244 -8.27 -0.73 22.64
C MET A 244 -9.58 -0.44 21.92
N SER A 245 -10.26 0.65 22.31
CA SER A 245 -11.41 1.12 21.54
C SER A 245 -11.03 1.34 20.08
N LYS A 246 -11.92 0.99 19.16
CA LYS A 246 -11.72 1.19 17.71
C LYS A 246 -11.33 2.64 17.38
N ARG A 247 -11.83 3.60 18.14
CA ARG A 247 -11.50 5.03 17.99
C ARG A 247 -10.05 5.31 18.35
N THR A 248 -9.56 4.78 19.47
CA THR A 248 -8.17 4.96 19.90
C THR A 248 -7.21 4.28 18.93
N ALA A 249 -7.53 3.07 18.47
CA ALA A 249 -6.75 2.38 17.46
C ALA A 249 -6.67 3.17 16.14
N TYR A 250 -7.77 3.79 15.71
CA TYR A 250 -7.79 4.67 14.54
C TYR A 250 -6.90 5.91 14.73
N VAL A 251 -7.01 6.62 15.87
CA VAL A 251 -6.20 7.81 16.14
C VAL A 251 -4.72 7.47 16.17
N ILE A 252 -4.33 6.38 16.84
CA ILE A 252 -2.94 5.93 16.87
C ILE A 252 -2.47 5.53 15.47
N HIS A 253 -3.28 4.81 14.70
CA HIS A 253 -2.93 4.42 13.32
C HIS A 253 -2.67 5.66 12.45
N VAL A 254 -3.58 6.63 12.44
CA VAL A 254 -3.39 7.88 11.68
C VAL A 254 -2.19 8.66 12.19
N GLY A 255 -1.99 8.76 13.50
CA GLY A 255 -0.81 9.42 14.09
C GLY A 255 0.50 8.78 13.63
N LEU A 256 0.59 7.45 13.65
CA LEU A 256 1.75 6.72 13.14
C LEU A 256 1.95 6.91 11.62
N VAL A 257 0.87 6.97 10.84
CA VAL A 257 0.97 7.31 9.40
C VAL A 257 1.56 8.71 9.20
N MET A 258 1.13 9.71 9.98
CA MET A 258 1.66 11.07 9.87
C MET A 258 3.15 11.14 10.25
N VAL A 259 3.56 10.42 11.31
CA VAL A 259 4.98 10.28 11.67
C VAL A 259 5.76 9.61 10.53
N LEU A 260 5.24 8.52 9.96
CA LEU A 260 5.88 7.81 8.85
C LEU A 260 6.05 8.71 7.62
N LEU A 261 5.03 9.50 7.27
CA LEU A 261 5.10 10.47 6.18
C LEU A 261 6.17 11.56 6.45
N GLY A 262 6.24 12.06 7.68
CA GLY A 262 7.29 13.00 8.08
C GLY A 262 8.69 12.40 7.96
N MET A 263 8.89 11.18 8.47
CA MET A 263 10.17 10.46 8.35
C MET A 263 10.54 10.25 6.88
N ALA A 264 9.60 9.83 6.04
CA ALA A 264 9.84 9.64 4.60
C ALA A 264 10.22 10.95 3.89
N TYR A 265 9.62 12.08 4.27
CA TYR A 265 9.91 13.40 3.69
C TYR A 265 11.36 13.85 3.96
N PHE A 266 11.85 13.60 5.17
CA PHE A 266 13.21 13.97 5.58
C PHE A 266 14.26 12.91 5.23
N HIS A 267 13.86 11.64 5.05
CA HIS A 267 14.77 10.56 4.68
C HIS A 267 15.39 10.75 3.29
N VAL A 268 14.59 11.17 2.30
CA VAL A 268 15.09 11.41 0.94
C VAL A 268 14.24 12.41 0.15
N GLU A 269 14.90 13.29 -0.61
CA GLU A 269 14.23 14.32 -1.42
C GLU A 269 13.22 13.74 -2.42
N TYR A 270 13.57 12.62 -3.04
CA TYR A 270 12.75 11.93 -4.03
C TYR A 270 11.40 11.43 -3.47
N ALA A 271 11.30 11.19 -2.16
CA ALA A 271 10.05 10.76 -1.52
C ALA A 271 9.06 11.93 -1.34
N ARG A 272 9.55 13.18 -1.30
CA ARG A 272 8.76 14.35 -0.94
C ARG A 272 7.56 14.55 -1.87
N ARG A 273 7.71 14.30 -3.18
CA ARG A 273 6.60 14.37 -4.16
C ARG A 273 5.41 13.52 -3.71
N PHE A 274 5.66 12.26 -3.35
CA PHE A 274 4.60 11.33 -2.95
C PHE A 274 4.05 11.65 -1.56
N VAL A 275 4.89 12.11 -0.63
CA VAL A 275 4.43 12.57 0.69
C VAL A 275 3.48 13.77 0.54
N VAL A 276 3.83 14.76 -0.28
CA VAL A 276 2.97 15.93 -0.52
C VAL A 276 1.63 15.51 -1.14
N GLN A 277 1.64 14.62 -2.13
CA GLN A 277 0.40 14.07 -2.69
C GLN A 277 -0.46 13.38 -1.62
N ALA A 278 0.14 12.56 -0.76
CA ALA A 278 -0.54 11.88 0.33
C ALA A 278 -1.15 12.88 1.35
N LEU A 279 -0.41 13.93 1.70
CA LEU A 279 -0.88 14.99 2.59
C LEU A 279 -2.04 15.79 1.99
N VAL A 280 -1.98 16.11 0.70
CA VAL A 280 -3.08 16.77 -0.02
C VAL A 280 -4.35 15.90 0.03
N ILE A 281 -4.22 14.60 -0.25
CA ILE A 281 -5.34 13.65 -0.18
C ILE A 281 -5.96 13.60 1.21
N TYR A 282 -5.12 13.51 2.26
CA TYR A 282 -5.61 13.51 3.63
C TYR A 282 -6.26 14.85 4.02
N GLY A 283 -5.66 15.97 3.62
CA GLY A 283 -6.20 17.31 3.85
C GLY A 283 -7.59 17.51 3.23
N VAL A 284 -7.83 16.97 2.02
CA VAL A 284 -9.15 16.97 1.38
C VAL A 284 -10.17 16.16 2.20
N ASP A 285 -9.79 15.02 2.76
CA ASP A 285 -10.69 14.22 3.61
C ASP A 285 -11.09 14.96 4.90
N VAL A 286 -10.09 15.53 5.59
CA VAL A 286 -10.32 16.35 6.79
C VAL A 286 -11.18 17.57 6.46
N GLY A 287 -10.86 18.30 5.40
CA GLY A 287 -11.62 19.48 4.96
C GLY A 287 -13.07 19.13 4.64
N SER A 288 -13.31 18.04 3.90
CA SER A 288 -14.66 17.56 3.56
C SER A 288 -15.49 17.21 4.80
N TRP A 289 -14.84 16.69 5.85
CA TRP A 289 -15.47 16.40 7.13
C TRP A 289 -15.78 17.67 7.94
N VAL A 290 -14.85 18.63 7.99
CA VAL A 290 -15.07 19.93 8.67
C VAL A 290 -16.25 20.67 8.04
N VAL A 291 -16.29 20.75 6.70
CA VAL A 291 -17.38 21.39 5.97
C VAL A 291 -18.73 20.75 6.31
N LYS A 292 -18.82 19.42 6.27
CA LYS A 292 -20.03 18.69 6.65
C LYS A 292 -20.48 19.00 8.08
N ARG A 293 -19.53 19.10 9.01
CA ARG A 293 -19.81 19.40 10.41
C ARG A 293 -20.36 20.83 10.59
N ILE A 294 -19.80 21.80 9.88
CA ILE A 294 -20.27 23.19 9.87
C ILE A 294 -21.70 23.27 9.31
N PHE A 295 -21.98 22.62 8.18
CA PHE A 295 -23.34 22.60 7.61
C PHE A 295 -24.36 21.98 8.58
N ARG A 296 -24.01 20.87 9.23
CA ARG A 296 -24.92 20.24 10.23
C ARG A 296 -25.20 21.13 11.44
N ALA A 297 -24.17 21.84 11.92
CA ALA A 297 -24.34 22.81 13.01
C ALA A 297 -25.21 24.00 12.60
N GLY A 298 -25.07 24.48 11.36
CA GLY A 298 -25.86 25.58 10.81
C GLY A 298 -27.33 25.25 10.53
N THR A 299 -27.66 23.98 10.26
CA THR A 299 -29.05 23.55 10.00
C THR A 299 -29.87 23.25 11.27
N GLY A 300 -29.32 23.46 12.47
CA GLY A 300 -30.06 23.31 13.73
C GLY A 300 -30.60 21.90 14.03
N VAL A 301 -30.13 20.86 13.35
CA VAL A 301 -30.54 19.48 13.62
C VAL A 301 -29.82 19.01 14.88
N SER A 302 -30.40 19.31 16.04
CA SER A 302 -29.93 18.76 17.32
C SER A 302 -30.19 17.26 17.32
N GLU A 303 -29.15 16.47 17.62
CA GLU A 303 -29.27 15.05 17.96
C GLU A 303 -30.07 14.90 19.27
N THR A 304 -31.40 14.95 19.16
CA THR A 304 -32.27 14.22 20.06
C THR A 304 -32.56 12.87 19.40
N LEU A 305 -31.80 11.85 19.82
CA LEU A 305 -32.18 10.45 20.09
C LEU A 305 -31.11 9.42 19.67
N ARG A 306 -30.42 8.90 20.70
CA ARG A 306 -29.81 7.57 20.92
C ARG A 306 -28.78 7.01 19.93
#